data_AF-A0A2N3WLP4-F1
#
_entry.id   AF-A0A2N3WLP4-F1
#
_cell.length_a   1.000
_cell.length_b   1.000
_cell.length_c   1.000
_cell.angle_alpha   90.00
_cell.angle_beta   90.00
_cell.angle_gamma   90.00
#
_symmetry.space_group_name_H-M   'P 1'
#
loop_
_entity.id
_entity.type
_entity.pdbx_description
1 polymer ?
#
loop_
_entity_poly.entity_id
_entity_poly.type
_entity_poly.pdbx_seq_one_letter_code
_entity_poly.pdbx_strand_id
1 'polypeptide(L)'
;MSDGGYPGLVFLLARTADNPKLHERFFAEWTDMHDVTRRCLAIITPAPGSITLEHQDPWRAGREQAVDLCGVQCLGDTKRLTEPALNARSCTDIDARPDMVVAPVLPGKLQSYRKALTVAVSEMRTFFGVSEALLPCTVFVSMFERRVFIVALDDMTSLYGFLKRIRIELEPVLNELDMAEAELAEAKVVRAEHHRRVGDLRWKARSVNFEWHAQLARLAQDLLKLTGSLADEEAELCRQVAADLASGQELTPEKRASARTLARRLSEARMHGKMPRRLRRAIAKFEAGYPGTHDVAVRMAQAVGEQDAHQRTIGRLKARIDDLGRELRLGAALVTAAKDGTTARNIVQANTIGTVHFHQHGKERPGPADRQSPAESSS
;
A
#
# COMPACT_ATOMS: atom_id res chain seq x y z
N MET A 1 10.03 0.90 -7.09
CA MET A 1 9.24 0.04 -6.20
C MET A 1 8.22 0.94 -5.54
N SER A 2 7.22 1.39 -6.31
CA SER A 2 6.12 2.20 -5.76
C SER A 2 5.26 1.46 -4.71
N ASP A 3 5.57 0.17 -4.52
CA ASP A 3 4.93 -0.78 -3.61
C ASP A 3 5.91 -1.31 -2.52
N GLY A 4 6.99 -0.59 -2.20
CA GLY A 4 7.90 -0.92 -1.08
C GLY A 4 8.96 -2.00 -1.38
N GLY A 5 9.83 -2.26 -0.40
CA GLY A 5 10.95 -3.22 -0.50
C GLY A 5 12.33 -2.57 -0.68
N TYR A 6 13.34 -3.42 -0.90
CA TYR A 6 14.73 -3.00 -1.16
C TYR A 6 15.08 -3.12 -2.65
N PRO A 7 15.74 -2.11 -3.26
CA PRO A 7 16.18 -2.18 -4.65
C PRO A 7 17.26 -3.26 -4.88
N GLY A 8 18.05 -3.57 -3.85
CA GLY A 8 18.97 -4.70 -3.87
C GLY A 8 18.99 -5.50 -2.57
N LEU A 9 19.32 -6.78 -2.68
CA LEU A 9 19.58 -7.68 -1.55
C LEU A 9 21.04 -8.11 -1.58
N VAL A 10 21.62 -8.27 -0.40
CA VAL A 10 23.04 -8.59 -0.20
C VAL A 10 23.11 -9.83 0.68
N PHE A 11 23.53 -10.95 0.13
CA PHE A 11 23.68 -12.21 0.87
C PHE A 11 25.15 -12.46 1.19
N LEU A 12 25.50 -12.52 2.47
CA LEU A 12 26.85 -12.88 2.89
C LEU A 12 26.99 -14.40 2.98
N LEU A 13 27.72 -15.02 2.06
CA LEU A 13 27.99 -16.46 2.08
C LEU A 13 29.40 -16.70 2.62
N ALA A 14 29.48 -16.88 3.94
CA ALA A 14 30.74 -17.20 4.61
C ALA A 14 30.49 -18.20 5.74
N ARG A 15 31.25 -19.31 5.79
CA ARG A 15 31.26 -20.17 6.98
C ARG A 15 32.23 -19.58 7.99
N THR A 16 31.89 -19.68 9.28
CA THR A 16 32.81 -19.27 10.36
C THR A 16 34.14 -20.03 10.30
N ALA A 17 34.15 -21.24 9.75
CA ALA A 17 35.36 -22.05 9.58
C ALA A 17 36.26 -21.55 8.43
N ASP A 18 35.70 -20.93 7.39
CA ASP A 18 36.48 -20.45 6.25
C ASP A 18 37.20 -19.15 6.60
N ASN A 19 36.51 -18.24 7.31
CA ASN A 19 37.05 -16.95 7.66
C ASN A 19 36.43 -16.39 8.96
N PRO A 20 36.99 -16.72 10.14
CA PRO A 20 36.45 -16.26 11.42
C PRO A 20 36.60 -14.75 11.60
N LYS A 21 37.71 -14.16 11.11
CA LYS A 21 37.98 -12.72 11.21
C LYS A 21 36.98 -11.88 10.42
N LEU A 22 36.57 -12.37 9.24
CA LEU A 22 35.52 -11.72 8.44
C LEU A 22 34.19 -11.65 9.20
N HIS A 23 33.80 -12.74 9.87
CA HIS A 23 32.59 -12.78 10.70
C HIS A 23 32.68 -11.82 11.89
N GLU A 24 33.79 -11.85 12.64
CA GLU A 24 34.00 -10.94 13.78
C GLU A 24 33.92 -9.48 13.33
N ARG A 25 34.57 -9.14 12.22
CA ARG A 25 34.55 -7.80 11.65
C ARG A 25 33.17 -7.39 11.16
N PHE A 26 32.45 -8.30 10.48
CA PHE A 26 31.07 -8.05 10.02
C PHE A 26 30.15 -7.67 11.17
N PHE A 27 30.22 -8.40 12.30
CA PHE A 27 29.40 -8.07 13.47
C PHE A 27 29.87 -6.79 14.17
N ALA A 28 31.18 -6.51 14.18
CA ALA A 28 31.71 -5.27 14.77
C ALA A 28 31.32 -4.02 13.97
N GLU A 29 31.33 -4.09 12.62
CA GLU A 29 30.98 -2.99 11.72
C GLU A 29 29.47 -2.95 11.40
N TRP A 30 28.64 -3.78 12.07
CA TRP A 30 27.24 -4.01 11.71
C TRP A 30 26.38 -2.75 11.75
N THR A 31 26.42 -2.00 12.85
CA THR A 31 25.65 -0.76 13.02
C THR A 31 25.97 0.24 11.91
N ASP A 32 27.24 0.31 11.53
CA ASP A 32 27.71 1.24 10.52
C ASP A 32 27.31 0.78 9.11
N MET A 33 27.29 -0.54 8.85
CA MET A 33 26.77 -1.10 7.60
C MET A 33 25.29 -0.80 7.41
N HIS A 34 24.49 -0.84 8.48
CA HIS A 34 23.10 -0.42 8.43
C HIS A 34 22.97 1.07 8.03
N ASP A 35 23.81 1.95 8.58
CA ASP A 35 23.81 3.37 8.21
C ASP A 35 24.19 3.62 6.75
N VAL A 36 25.03 2.76 6.17
CA VAL A 36 25.43 2.84 4.76
C VAL A 36 24.36 2.26 3.83
N THR A 37 23.74 1.13 4.21
CA THR A 37 22.82 0.40 3.34
C THR A 37 21.37 0.87 3.44
N ARG A 38 20.98 1.40 4.62
CA ARG A 38 19.66 1.93 5.01
C ARG A 38 18.48 1.40 4.21
N ARG A 39 18.21 2.03 3.06
CA ARG A 39 17.00 1.84 2.25
C ARG A 39 17.25 1.09 0.94
N CYS A 40 18.51 0.92 0.58
CA CYS A 40 18.93 0.55 -0.76
C CYS A 40 19.27 -0.92 -0.83
N LEU A 41 19.91 -1.42 0.23
CA LEU A 41 20.43 -2.76 0.29
C LEU A 41 19.96 -3.43 1.59
N ALA A 42 19.28 -4.56 1.48
CA ALA A 42 19.02 -5.41 2.63
C ALA A 42 20.17 -6.41 2.78
N ILE A 43 20.82 -6.47 3.94
CA ILE A 43 21.86 -7.45 4.20
C ILE A 43 21.23 -8.68 4.86
N ILE A 44 21.30 -9.80 4.16
CA ILE A 44 20.81 -11.10 4.59
C ILE A 44 22.02 -11.98 4.87
N THR A 45 22.06 -12.57 6.05
CA THR A 45 23.14 -13.48 6.45
C THR A 45 22.56 -14.84 6.81
N PRO A 46 23.24 -15.94 6.50
CA PRO A 46 22.94 -17.25 7.05
C PRO A 46 22.89 -17.16 8.58
N ALA A 47 21.83 -17.69 9.17
CA ALA A 47 21.66 -17.73 10.62
C ALA A 47 20.70 -18.86 11.01
N PRO A 48 20.81 -19.48 12.18
CA PRO A 48 19.87 -20.51 12.63
C PRO A 48 18.44 -20.02 12.90
N GLY A 49 18.16 -18.73 12.72
CA GLY A 49 16.83 -18.13 12.86
C GLY A 49 15.94 -18.31 11.63
N SER A 50 14.83 -17.60 11.63
CA SER A 50 13.95 -17.46 10.47
C SER A 50 13.51 -16.02 10.27
N ILE A 51 13.23 -15.65 9.02
CA ILE A 51 12.57 -14.40 8.66
C ILE A 51 11.17 -14.73 8.20
N THR A 52 10.16 -14.11 8.79
CA THR A 52 8.77 -14.22 8.32
C THR A 52 8.53 -13.13 7.28
N LEU A 53 8.15 -13.50 6.06
CA LEU A 53 7.74 -12.55 5.02
C LEU A 53 6.22 -12.52 4.96
N GLU A 54 5.60 -11.36 5.19
CA GLU A 54 4.15 -11.21 5.03
C GLU A 54 3.83 -10.78 3.60
N HIS A 55 2.92 -11.51 2.97
CA HIS A 55 2.38 -11.18 1.66
C HIS A 55 0.87 -10.92 1.79
N GLN A 56 0.45 -9.71 1.45
CA GLN A 56 -0.95 -9.42 1.23
C GLN A 56 -1.31 -9.74 -0.23
N ASP A 57 -2.16 -10.76 -0.41
CA ASP A 57 -2.77 -11.05 -1.71
C ASP A 57 -3.77 -9.92 -2.05
N PRO A 58 -3.52 -9.11 -3.10
CA PRO A 58 -4.37 -7.98 -3.44
C PRO A 58 -5.81 -8.39 -3.83
N TRP A 59 -6.02 -9.68 -4.16
CA TRP A 59 -7.33 -10.20 -4.55
C TRP A 59 -8.10 -10.87 -3.41
N ARG A 60 -7.46 -11.09 -2.25
CA ARG A 60 -8.08 -11.67 -1.06
C ARG A 60 -7.90 -10.74 0.13
N ALA A 61 -8.67 -9.65 0.14
CA ALA A 61 -8.78 -8.78 1.29
C ALA A 61 -9.07 -9.61 2.56
N GLY A 62 -8.08 -9.72 3.46
CA GLY A 62 -8.22 -10.37 4.76
C GLY A 62 -7.51 -11.72 4.98
N ARG A 63 -6.66 -12.21 4.06
CA ARG A 63 -5.71 -13.30 4.38
C ARG A 63 -4.27 -12.87 4.14
N GLU A 64 -3.62 -12.43 5.20
CA GLU A 64 -2.16 -12.31 5.24
C GLU A 64 -1.57 -13.72 5.14
N GLN A 65 -0.77 -13.96 4.10
CA GLN A 65 0.03 -15.17 4.02
C GLN A 65 1.44 -14.84 4.51
N ALA A 66 1.82 -15.44 5.63
CA ALA A 66 3.18 -15.36 6.15
C ALA A 66 3.98 -16.56 5.64
N VAL A 67 5.17 -16.31 5.09
CA VAL A 67 6.14 -17.34 4.69
C VAL A 67 7.35 -17.24 5.61
N ASP A 68 7.60 -18.28 6.40
CA ASP A 68 8.80 -18.38 7.22
C ASP A 68 9.98 -18.92 6.39
N LEU A 69 11.00 -18.10 6.23
CA LEU A 69 12.29 -18.47 5.64
C LEU A 69 13.26 -18.84 6.76
N CYS A 70 13.44 -20.13 7.01
CA CYS A 70 14.42 -20.64 7.97
C CYS A 70 15.86 -20.54 7.42
N GLY A 71 16.85 -20.48 8.32
CA GLY A 71 18.26 -20.56 7.96
C GLY A 71 18.89 -19.22 7.55
N VAL A 72 18.11 -18.13 7.58
CA VAL A 72 18.56 -16.78 7.24
C VAL A 72 18.07 -15.78 8.27
N GLN A 73 18.81 -14.68 8.38
CA GLN A 73 18.41 -13.50 9.12
C GLN A 73 18.64 -12.26 8.26
N CYS A 74 17.63 -11.40 8.20
CA CYS A 74 17.81 -10.06 7.69
C CYS A 74 18.26 -9.22 8.86
N LEU A 75 19.38 -8.56 8.68
CA LEU A 75 19.88 -7.62 9.66
C LEU A 75 19.58 -6.23 9.08
N GLY A 76 18.80 -5.41 9.79
CA GLY A 76 18.31 -4.09 9.33
C GLY A 76 16.82 -3.88 9.56
N ASP A 77 16.21 -2.89 8.89
CA ASP A 77 14.76 -2.61 8.99
C ASP A 77 13.92 -3.74 8.34
N THR A 78 13.66 -4.78 9.11
CA THR A 78 12.87 -5.94 8.69
C THR A 78 11.46 -5.54 8.27
N LYS A 79 10.93 -4.39 8.73
CA LYS A 79 9.59 -3.91 8.32
C LYS A 79 9.54 -3.67 6.81
N ARG A 80 10.65 -3.35 6.15
CA ARG A 80 10.66 -3.20 4.69
C ARG A 80 10.63 -4.52 3.91
N LEU A 81 10.98 -5.64 4.56
CA LEU A 81 10.81 -6.98 3.98
C LEU A 81 9.46 -7.61 4.35
N THR A 82 8.85 -7.16 5.44
CA THR A 82 7.70 -7.81 6.07
C THR A 82 6.41 -7.02 5.92
N GLU A 83 6.44 -5.68 5.92
CA GLU A 83 5.24 -4.87 5.75
C GLU A 83 4.84 -4.78 4.27
N PRO A 84 3.56 -5.02 3.95
CA PRO A 84 3.02 -4.78 2.62
C PRO A 84 3.22 -3.32 2.19
N ALA A 85 3.47 -3.12 0.90
CA ALA A 85 3.49 -1.86 0.15
C ALA A 85 2.63 -0.69 0.67
N LEU A 86 1.43 -1.03 1.11
CA LEU A 86 0.38 -0.10 1.52
C LEU A 86 0.62 0.49 2.91
N ASN A 87 1.37 -0.21 3.76
CA ASN A 87 1.68 0.15 5.14
C ASN A 87 3.16 0.52 5.35
N ALA A 88 4.02 0.27 4.36
CA ALA A 88 5.42 0.66 4.40
C ALA A 88 5.55 2.15 4.78
N ARG A 89 6.10 2.41 5.96
CA ARG A 89 6.18 3.76 6.53
C ARG A 89 6.94 4.72 5.63
N SER A 90 6.52 6.00 5.67
CA SER A 90 7.22 7.10 5.01
C SER A 90 8.66 7.19 5.52
N CYS A 91 9.57 7.43 4.58
CA CYS A 91 11.00 7.63 4.79
C CYS A 91 11.36 8.83 5.71
N THR A 92 10.39 9.67 6.08
CA THR A 92 10.59 10.80 6.98
C THR A 92 10.29 10.49 8.45
N ASP A 93 9.66 9.36 8.74
CA ASP A 93 9.21 8.98 10.08
C ASP A 93 10.32 8.21 10.82
N ILE A 94 11.50 8.85 10.96
CA ILE A 94 12.72 8.28 11.57
C ILE A 94 12.65 8.31 13.12
N ASP A 95 11.62 8.89 13.71
CA ASP A 95 11.49 9.02 15.18
C ASP A 95 10.87 7.81 15.88
N ALA A 96 10.50 6.76 15.15
CA ALA A 96 10.19 5.48 15.78
C ALA A 96 11.51 4.82 16.20
N ARG A 97 11.93 5.11 17.45
CA ARG A 97 12.98 4.49 18.28
C ARG A 97 13.74 3.36 17.55
N PRO A 98 15.09 3.39 17.49
CA PRO A 98 15.84 2.27 16.95
C PRO A 98 15.32 1.00 17.61
N ASP A 99 14.64 0.15 16.83
CA ASP A 99 14.29 -1.18 17.30
C ASP A 99 15.64 -1.77 17.68
N MET A 100 15.82 -1.96 18.98
CA MET A 100 17.06 -2.42 19.56
C MET A 100 17.34 -3.72 18.83
N VAL A 101 18.31 -3.72 17.91
CA VAL A 101 18.75 -4.94 17.23
C VAL A 101 19.40 -5.77 18.33
N VAL A 102 18.58 -6.56 19.01
CA VAL A 102 19.05 -7.54 19.98
C VAL A 102 19.89 -8.49 19.14
N ALA A 103 21.20 -8.36 19.26
CA ALA A 103 22.14 -9.31 18.68
C ALA A 103 21.59 -10.70 19.00
N PRO A 104 21.41 -11.60 18.01
CA PRO A 104 20.78 -12.88 18.25
C PRO A 104 21.56 -13.57 19.37
N VAL A 105 20.91 -13.74 20.52
CA VAL A 105 21.42 -14.55 21.63
C VAL A 105 21.71 -15.91 21.01
N LEU A 106 22.97 -16.37 21.09
CA LEU A 106 23.41 -17.65 20.53
C LEU A 106 22.37 -18.73 20.89
N PRO A 107 21.55 -19.20 19.93
CA PRO A 107 20.46 -20.10 20.22
C PRO A 107 21.07 -21.49 20.45
N GLY A 108 21.53 -21.73 21.68
CA GLY A 108 22.06 -23.02 22.13
C GLY A 108 23.57 -23.20 21.96
N LYS A 109 24.00 -24.47 22.01
CA LYS A 109 25.43 -24.86 22.00
C LYS A 109 26.09 -24.41 20.69
N LEU A 110 27.28 -23.81 20.79
CA LEU A 110 28.08 -23.29 19.67
C LEU A 110 28.19 -24.26 18.47
N GLN A 111 28.26 -25.56 18.73
CA GLN A 111 28.34 -26.59 17.68
C GLN A 111 27.06 -26.69 16.84
N SER A 112 25.89 -26.54 17.45
CA SER A 112 24.59 -26.57 16.74
C SER A 112 24.45 -25.33 15.86
N TYR A 113 24.89 -24.18 16.37
CA TYR A 113 24.95 -22.92 15.64
C TYR A 113 25.84 -23.02 14.39
N ARG A 114 27.07 -23.54 14.55
CA ARG A 114 28.00 -23.76 13.42
C ARG A 114 27.46 -24.73 12.38
N LYS A 115 26.77 -25.80 12.81
CA LYS A 115 26.14 -26.76 11.90
C LYS A 115 25.03 -26.10 11.07
N ALA A 116 24.14 -25.36 11.72
CA ALA A 116 23.05 -24.64 11.04
C ALA A 116 23.59 -23.62 10.03
N LEU A 117 24.60 -22.84 10.41
CA LEU A 117 25.28 -21.91 9.50
C LEU A 117 25.87 -22.61 8.27
N THR A 118 26.54 -23.75 8.47
CA THR A 118 27.16 -24.52 7.38
C THR A 118 26.12 -25.05 6.41
N VAL A 119 24.99 -25.55 6.92
CA VAL A 119 23.85 -26.00 6.10
C VAL A 119 23.28 -24.83 5.29
N ALA A 120 22.95 -23.72 5.95
CA ALA A 120 22.39 -22.55 5.29
C ALA A 120 23.32 -21.99 4.19
N VAL A 121 24.63 -21.87 4.45
CA VAL A 121 25.60 -21.45 3.42
C VAL A 121 25.62 -22.43 2.26
N SER A 122 25.59 -23.74 2.52
CA SER A 122 25.60 -24.76 1.46
C SER A 122 24.35 -24.74 0.59
N GLU A 123 23.18 -24.56 1.20
CA GLU A 123 21.89 -24.42 0.51
C GLU A 123 21.86 -23.14 -0.34
N MET A 124 22.24 -22.00 0.22
CA MET A 124 22.28 -20.73 -0.51
C MET A 124 23.31 -20.74 -1.63
N ARG A 125 24.50 -21.30 -1.39
CA ARG A 125 25.53 -21.52 -2.42
C ARG A 125 24.95 -22.32 -3.58
N THR A 126 24.23 -23.40 -3.29
CA THR A 126 23.59 -24.25 -4.30
C THR A 126 22.48 -23.50 -5.04
N PHE A 127 21.63 -22.76 -4.30
CA PHE A 127 20.56 -21.94 -4.87
C PHE A 127 21.07 -20.88 -5.85
N PHE A 128 22.14 -20.17 -5.49
CA PHE A 128 22.74 -19.14 -6.33
C PHE A 128 23.74 -19.69 -7.37
N GLY A 129 24.03 -20.99 -7.37
CA GLY A 129 25.00 -21.61 -8.27
C GLY A 129 26.44 -21.14 -8.04
N VAL A 130 26.79 -20.80 -6.79
CA VAL A 130 28.12 -20.31 -6.42
C VAL A 130 29.09 -21.50 -6.30
N SER A 131 30.28 -21.39 -6.89
CA SER A 131 31.33 -22.40 -6.70
C SER A 131 31.92 -22.35 -5.30
N GLU A 132 32.27 -23.50 -4.72
CA GLU A 132 32.96 -23.60 -3.42
C GLU A 132 34.23 -22.74 -3.38
N ALA A 133 34.94 -22.64 -4.51
CA ALA A 133 36.19 -21.89 -4.63
C ALA A 133 36.02 -20.36 -4.51
N LEU A 134 34.79 -19.85 -4.57
CA LEU A 134 34.49 -18.43 -4.42
C LEU A 134 34.17 -18.05 -2.97
N LEU A 135 34.03 -19.01 -2.05
CA LEU A 135 33.77 -18.72 -0.65
C LEU A 135 35.05 -18.23 0.06
N PRO A 136 34.96 -17.24 0.98
CA PRO A 136 33.77 -16.48 1.31
C PRO A 136 33.40 -15.44 0.23
N CYS A 137 32.11 -15.25 -0.03
CA CYS A 137 31.64 -14.26 -1.01
C CYS A 137 30.39 -13.51 -0.54
N THR A 138 30.14 -12.37 -1.16
CA THR A 138 28.86 -11.66 -1.08
C THR A 138 28.11 -11.77 -2.40
N VAL A 139 26.83 -12.10 -2.33
CA VAL A 139 25.92 -12.16 -3.48
C VAL A 139 25.00 -10.95 -3.46
N PHE A 140 25.05 -10.11 -4.49
CA PHE A 140 24.16 -8.97 -4.68
C PHE A 140 23.06 -9.33 -5.67
N VAL A 141 21.81 -9.18 -5.27
CA VAL A 141 20.64 -9.36 -6.14
C VAL A 141 20.07 -7.99 -6.42
N SER A 142 20.11 -7.56 -7.69
CA SER A 142 19.48 -6.32 -8.15
C SER A 142 18.07 -6.63 -8.63
N MET A 143 17.06 -6.11 -7.93
CA MET A 143 15.65 -6.39 -8.23
C MET A 143 15.21 -5.73 -9.54
N PHE A 144 15.73 -4.52 -9.82
CA PHE A 144 15.40 -3.77 -11.04
C PHE A 144 16.13 -4.32 -12.26
N GLU A 145 17.41 -4.67 -12.13
CA GLU A 145 18.17 -5.24 -13.24
C GLU A 145 17.84 -6.72 -13.47
N ARG A 146 17.18 -7.36 -12.49
CA ARG A 146 16.91 -8.81 -12.45
C ARG A 146 18.18 -9.63 -12.65
N ARG A 147 19.26 -9.19 -11.99
CA ARG A 147 20.60 -9.76 -12.10
C ARG A 147 21.17 -10.10 -10.73
N VAL A 148 22.04 -11.10 -10.72
CA VAL A 148 22.78 -11.53 -9.53
C VAL A 148 24.27 -11.34 -9.79
N PHE A 149 24.96 -10.72 -8.84
CA PHE A 149 26.40 -10.47 -8.88
C PHE A 149 27.07 -11.16 -7.70
N ILE A 150 28.15 -11.88 -7.96
CA ILE A 150 28.90 -12.58 -6.92
C ILE A 150 30.25 -11.89 -6.78
N VAL A 151 30.59 -11.48 -5.57
CA VAL A 151 31.83 -10.80 -5.21
C VAL A 151 32.59 -11.66 -4.21
N ALA A 152 33.71 -12.23 -4.62
CA ALA A 152 34.59 -12.96 -3.70
C ALA A 152 35.24 -11.97 -2.71
N LEU A 153 35.20 -12.31 -1.42
CA LEU A 153 35.79 -11.51 -0.34
C LEU A 153 37.15 -12.06 0.02
N ASP A 154 38.13 -11.19 0.25
CA ASP A 154 39.42 -11.57 0.82
C ASP A 154 39.51 -11.28 2.32
N ASP A 155 40.58 -11.75 2.97
CA ASP A 155 40.82 -11.58 4.42
C ASP A 155 40.95 -10.11 4.86
N MET A 156 41.23 -9.19 3.93
CA MET A 156 41.40 -7.76 4.20
C MET A 156 40.16 -6.92 3.84
N THR A 157 39.18 -7.54 3.20
CA THR A 157 37.99 -6.90 2.67
C THR A 157 37.06 -6.46 3.80
N SER A 158 36.95 -5.15 4.01
CA SER A 158 35.85 -4.58 4.79
C SER A 158 34.60 -4.57 3.91
N LEU A 159 33.61 -5.40 4.26
CA LEU A 159 32.29 -5.34 3.64
C LEU A 159 31.68 -3.94 3.80
N TYR A 160 31.85 -3.32 4.97
CA TYR A 160 31.44 -1.93 5.21
C TYR A 160 32.08 -0.96 4.21
N GLY A 161 33.41 -1.02 4.05
CA GLY A 161 34.12 -0.16 3.10
C GLY A 161 33.64 -0.35 1.66
N PHE A 162 33.35 -1.60 1.27
CA PHE A 162 32.80 -1.91 -0.05
C PHE A 162 31.38 -1.36 -0.24
N LEU A 163 30.49 -1.60 0.72
CA LEU A 163 29.12 -1.06 0.72
C LEU A 163 29.11 0.48 0.72
N LYS A 164 30.07 1.11 1.41
CA LYS A 164 30.20 2.57 1.45
C LYS A 164 30.56 3.14 0.08
N ARG A 165 31.45 2.49 -0.67
CA ARG A 165 31.75 2.90 -2.05
C ARG A 165 30.55 2.72 -2.98
N ILE A 166 29.85 1.59 -2.89
CA ILE A 166 28.62 1.37 -3.65
C ILE A 166 27.61 2.49 -3.34
N ARG A 167 27.44 2.83 -2.06
CA ARG A 167 26.54 3.92 -1.67
C ARG A 167 26.94 5.25 -2.31
N ILE A 168 28.22 5.61 -2.29
CA ILE A 168 28.72 6.87 -2.89
C ILE A 168 28.33 6.95 -4.37
N GLU A 169 28.50 5.84 -5.11
CA GLU A 169 28.10 5.77 -6.53
C GLU A 169 26.58 5.92 -6.73
N LEU A 170 25.78 5.41 -5.79
CA LEU A 170 24.31 5.48 -5.85
C LEU A 170 23.73 6.79 -5.30
N GLU A 171 24.50 7.55 -4.53
CA GLU A 171 24.02 8.70 -3.73
C GLU A 171 23.24 9.75 -4.54
N PRO A 172 23.64 10.12 -5.78
CA PRO A 172 22.88 11.08 -6.58
C PRO A 172 21.44 10.62 -6.85
N VAL A 173 21.26 9.36 -7.27
CA VAL A 173 19.94 8.78 -7.59
C VAL A 173 19.13 8.56 -6.32
N LEU A 174 19.80 8.17 -5.22
CA LEU A 174 19.15 7.96 -3.93
C LEU A 174 18.56 9.26 -3.36
N ASN A 175 19.27 10.38 -3.49
CA ASN A 175 18.74 11.68 -3.06
C ASN A 175 17.48 12.06 -3.84
N GLU A 176 17.47 11.84 -5.16
CA GLU A 176 16.27 12.09 -5.98
C GLU A 176 15.11 11.16 -5.62
N LEU A 177 15.41 9.90 -5.31
CA LEU A 177 14.42 8.92 -4.88
C LEU A 177 13.80 9.31 -3.54
N ASP A 178 14.62 9.72 -2.56
CA ASP A 178 14.16 10.20 -1.26
C ASP A 178 13.24 11.44 -1.40
N MET A 179 13.60 12.38 -2.27
CA MET A 179 12.74 13.54 -2.56
C MET A 179 11.41 13.13 -3.19
N ALA A 180 11.44 12.24 -4.20
CA ALA A 180 10.22 11.77 -4.86
C ALA A 180 9.31 10.97 -3.93
N GLU A 181 9.88 10.17 -3.02
CA GLU A 181 9.14 9.43 -2.00
C GLU A 181 8.51 10.36 -0.96
N ALA A 182 9.22 11.42 -0.53
CA ALA A 182 8.67 12.44 0.37
C ALA A 182 7.48 13.18 -0.28
N GLU A 183 7.63 13.63 -1.53
CA GLU A 183 6.55 14.24 -2.32
C GLU A 183 5.35 13.28 -2.46
N LEU A 184 5.60 11.98 -2.68
CA LEU A 184 4.55 10.97 -2.76
C LEU A 184 3.83 10.79 -1.42
N ALA A 185 4.56 10.79 -0.30
CA ALA A 185 3.98 10.69 1.03
C ALA A 185 3.08 11.88 1.34
N GLU A 186 3.54 13.10 1.08
CA GLU A 186 2.73 14.32 1.23
C GLU A 186 1.48 14.28 0.34
N ALA A 187 1.63 13.89 -0.94
CA ALA A 187 0.48 13.76 -1.85
C ALA A 187 -0.54 12.72 -1.36
N LYS A 188 -0.11 11.62 -0.73
CA LYS A 188 -1.00 10.61 -0.13
C LYS A 188 -1.76 11.17 1.07
N VAL A 189 -1.11 11.96 1.93
CA VAL A 189 -1.75 12.64 3.08
C VAL A 189 -2.83 13.59 2.58
N VAL A 190 -2.48 14.47 1.63
CA VAL A 190 -3.43 15.41 1.00
C VAL A 190 -4.61 14.66 0.38
N ARG A 191 -4.38 13.56 -0.35
CA ARG A 191 -5.46 12.74 -0.89
C ARG A 191 -6.39 12.20 0.20
N ALA A 192 -5.86 11.76 1.34
CA ALA A 192 -6.68 11.24 2.44
C ALA A 192 -7.60 12.33 3.03
N GLU A 193 -7.09 13.56 3.17
CA GLU A 193 -7.88 14.71 3.60
C GLU A 193 -8.97 15.06 2.58
N HIS A 194 -8.64 15.11 1.29
CA HIS A 194 -9.63 15.35 0.23
C HIS A 194 -10.70 14.25 0.18
N HIS A 195 -10.33 12.99 0.35
CA HIS A 195 -11.29 11.89 0.39
C HIS A 195 -12.29 12.05 1.54
N ARG A 196 -11.83 12.45 2.73
CA ARG A 196 -12.71 12.77 3.87
C ARG A 196 -13.64 13.94 3.52
N ARG A 197 -13.10 15.04 2.99
CA ARG A 197 -13.87 16.22 2.58
C ARG A 197 -14.95 15.88 1.54
N VAL A 198 -14.61 15.06 0.54
CA VAL A 198 -15.57 14.57 -0.48
C VAL A 198 -16.64 13.69 0.18
N GLY A 199 -16.27 12.83 1.13
CA GLY A 199 -17.20 12.05 1.93
C GLY A 199 -18.22 12.94 2.67
N ASP A 200 -17.75 13.97 3.36
CA ASP A 200 -18.59 14.91 4.09
C ASP A 200 -19.53 15.70 3.16
N LEU A 201 -19.01 16.17 2.02
CA LEU A 201 -19.81 16.88 1.03
C LEU A 201 -20.86 15.97 0.39
N ARG A 202 -20.53 14.71 0.11
CA ARG A 202 -21.49 13.70 -0.36
C ARG A 202 -22.59 13.45 0.66
N TRP A 203 -22.22 13.31 1.93
CA TRP A 203 -23.20 13.15 3.01
C TRP A 203 -24.12 14.37 3.08
N LYS A 204 -23.58 15.60 3.08
CA LYS A 204 -24.37 16.83 3.12
C LYS A 204 -25.28 16.96 1.90
N ALA A 205 -24.79 16.65 0.70
CA ALA A 205 -25.58 16.69 -0.53
C ALA A 205 -26.75 15.70 -0.47
N ARG A 206 -26.52 14.49 0.05
CA ARG A 206 -27.59 13.49 0.27
C ARG A 206 -28.61 13.98 1.29
N SER A 207 -28.16 14.56 2.41
CA SER A 207 -29.06 15.11 3.44
C SER A 207 -29.94 16.23 2.89
N VAL A 208 -29.36 17.19 2.15
CA VAL A 208 -30.11 18.24 1.44
C VAL A 208 -31.13 17.63 0.50
N ASN A 209 -30.71 16.64 -0.30
CA ASN A 209 -31.60 16.03 -1.27
C ASN A 209 -32.78 15.31 -0.58
N PHE A 210 -32.50 14.61 0.52
CA PHE A 210 -33.51 13.96 1.33
C PHE A 210 -34.48 14.96 1.96
N GLU A 211 -33.98 16.04 2.58
CA GLU A 211 -34.80 17.11 3.16
C GLU A 211 -35.68 17.78 2.12
N TRP A 212 -35.15 18.01 0.92
CA TRP A 212 -35.90 18.57 -0.20
C TRP A 212 -37.07 17.67 -0.61
N HIS A 213 -36.81 16.38 -0.84
CA HIS A 213 -37.84 15.42 -1.19
C HIS A 213 -38.89 15.27 -0.08
N ALA A 214 -38.46 15.26 1.18
CA ALA A 214 -39.38 15.26 2.32
C ALA A 214 -40.24 16.54 2.38
N GLN A 215 -39.66 17.71 2.08
CA GLN A 215 -40.39 18.97 2.00
C GLN A 215 -41.45 18.94 0.89
N LEU A 216 -41.10 18.41 -0.29
CA LEU A 216 -42.03 18.27 -1.42
C LEU A 216 -43.16 17.29 -1.11
N ALA A 217 -42.85 16.12 -0.53
CA ALA A 217 -43.85 15.14 -0.12
C ALA A 217 -44.85 15.73 0.88
N ARG A 218 -44.36 16.49 1.88
CA ARG A 218 -45.24 17.20 2.83
C ARG A 218 -46.11 18.24 2.13
N LEU A 219 -45.55 19.00 1.18
CA LEU A 219 -46.31 19.98 0.41
C LEU A 219 -47.40 19.31 -0.45
N ALA A 220 -47.10 18.18 -1.08
CA ALA A 220 -48.06 17.39 -1.84
C ALA A 220 -49.20 16.85 -0.95
N GLN A 221 -48.87 16.30 0.23
CA GLN A 221 -49.88 15.85 1.20
C GLN A 221 -50.78 17.00 1.68
N ASP A 222 -50.20 18.18 1.95
CA ASP A 222 -50.96 19.35 2.34
C ASP A 222 -51.92 19.80 1.22
N LEU A 223 -51.51 19.75 -0.06
CA LEU A 223 -52.38 20.03 -1.20
C LEU A 223 -53.52 19.01 -1.32
N LEU A 224 -53.24 17.72 -1.13
CA LEU A 224 -54.27 16.67 -1.16
C LEU A 224 -55.32 16.88 -0.07
N LYS A 225 -54.94 17.30 1.14
CA LYS A 225 -55.88 17.60 2.22
C LYS A 225 -56.83 18.76 1.89
N LEU A 226 -56.39 19.72 1.07
CA LEU A 226 -57.22 20.86 0.67
C LEU A 226 -58.32 20.49 -0.33
N THR A 227 -58.15 19.38 -1.07
CA THR A 227 -59.09 18.99 -2.14
C THR A 227 -60.52 18.81 -1.64
N GLY A 228 -60.73 18.37 -0.39
CA GLY A 228 -62.06 18.18 0.20
C GLY A 228 -62.82 19.48 0.51
N SER A 229 -62.18 20.64 0.37
CA SER A 229 -62.78 21.96 0.66
C SER A 229 -62.87 22.89 -0.56
N LEU A 230 -62.51 22.39 -1.75
CA LEU A 230 -62.40 23.17 -2.99
C LEU A 230 -63.44 22.71 -4.02
N ALA A 231 -63.71 23.55 -5.01
CA ALA A 231 -64.52 23.17 -6.17
C ALA A 231 -63.81 22.11 -7.02
N ASP A 232 -64.56 21.29 -7.77
CA ASP A 232 -64.04 20.11 -8.47
C ASP A 232 -62.84 20.39 -9.38
N GLU A 233 -62.87 21.50 -10.14
CA GLU A 233 -61.77 21.90 -11.02
C GLU A 233 -60.49 22.26 -10.24
N GLU A 234 -60.63 22.89 -9.07
CA GLU A 234 -59.51 23.28 -8.22
C GLU A 234 -58.96 22.11 -7.41
N ALA A 235 -59.84 21.18 -7.02
CA ALA A 235 -59.47 19.91 -6.41
C ALA A 235 -58.66 19.03 -7.37
N GLU A 236 -59.04 18.98 -8.66
CA GLU A 236 -58.28 18.24 -9.67
C GLU A 236 -56.90 18.84 -9.92
N LEU A 237 -56.81 20.17 -10.04
CA LEU A 237 -55.52 20.86 -10.18
C LEU A 237 -54.63 20.65 -8.94
N CYS A 238 -55.21 20.61 -7.74
CA CYS A 238 -54.49 20.25 -6.52
C CYS A 238 -53.93 18.82 -6.57
N ARG A 239 -54.72 17.84 -7.02
CA ARG A 239 -54.28 16.44 -7.17
C ARG A 239 -53.14 16.31 -8.17
N GLN A 240 -53.25 16.96 -9.32
CA GLN A 240 -52.22 16.94 -10.36
C GLN A 240 -50.90 17.53 -9.85
N VAL A 241 -50.94 18.74 -9.27
CA VAL A 241 -49.73 19.40 -8.75
C VAL A 241 -49.14 18.62 -7.56
N ALA A 242 -49.97 18.01 -6.72
CA ALA A 242 -49.48 17.16 -5.63
C ALA A 242 -48.74 15.92 -6.16
N ALA A 243 -49.29 15.24 -7.18
CA ALA A 243 -48.64 14.11 -7.81
C ALA A 243 -47.30 14.50 -8.45
N ASP A 244 -47.26 15.64 -9.15
CA ASP A 244 -46.04 16.16 -9.76
C ASP A 244 -44.96 16.49 -8.70
N LEU A 245 -45.32 17.13 -7.60
CA LEU A 245 -44.38 17.44 -6.51
C LEU A 245 -43.92 16.17 -5.76
N ALA A 246 -44.80 15.19 -5.55
CA ALA A 246 -44.46 13.95 -4.89
C ALA A 246 -43.51 13.07 -5.72
N SER A 247 -43.55 13.19 -7.05
CA SER A 247 -42.66 12.46 -7.95
C SER A 247 -41.18 12.84 -7.80
N GLY A 248 -40.88 14.04 -7.27
CA GLY A 248 -39.52 14.55 -7.11
C GLY A 248 -38.77 14.81 -8.43
N GLN A 249 -39.40 14.57 -9.58
CA GLN A 249 -38.81 14.81 -10.89
C GLN A 249 -38.79 16.31 -11.23
N GLU A 250 -37.95 16.69 -12.19
CA GLU A 250 -37.95 18.05 -12.72
C GLU A 250 -39.32 18.41 -13.28
N LEU A 251 -39.85 19.57 -12.85
CA LEU A 251 -41.11 20.08 -13.35
C LEU A 251 -40.93 20.58 -14.79
N THR A 252 -41.61 19.92 -15.73
CA THR A 252 -41.72 20.41 -17.10
C THR A 252 -42.34 21.83 -17.13
N PRO A 253 -42.13 22.62 -18.19
CA PRO A 253 -42.72 23.96 -18.30
C PRO A 253 -44.24 23.98 -18.07
N GLU A 254 -44.94 22.96 -18.56
CA GLU A 254 -46.40 22.79 -18.40
C GLU A 254 -46.80 22.52 -16.94
N LYS A 255 -46.08 21.62 -16.25
CA LYS A 255 -46.29 21.34 -14.82
C LYS A 255 -46.04 22.58 -13.96
N ARG A 256 -45.02 23.39 -14.32
CA ARG A 256 -44.75 24.69 -13.67
C ARG A 256 -45.89 25.68 -13.87
N ALA A 257 -46.42 25.79 -15.09
CA ALA A 257 -47.55 26.68 -15.37
C ALA A 257 -48.80 26.27 -14.57
N SER A 258 -49.06 24.97 -14.46
CA SER A 258 -50.15 24.41 -13.65
C SER A 258 -49.99 24.74 -12.16
N ALA A 259 -48.79 24.54 -11.60
CA ALA A 259 -48.50 24.87 -10.21
C ALA A 259 -48.57 26.39 -9.90
N ARG A 260 -48.17 27.25 -10.86
CA ARG A 260 -48.31 28.72 -10.73
C ARG A 260 -49.78 29.15 -10.77
N THR A 261 -50.57 28.54 -11.66
CA THR A 261 -52.02 28.78 -11.77
C THR A 261 -52.72 28.41 -10.47
N LEU A 262 -52.38 27.25 -9.89
CA LEU A 262 -52.90 26.83 -8.60
C LEU A 262 -52.52 27.82 -7.48
N ALA A 263 -51.25 28.23 -7.42
CA ALA A 263 -50.80 29.19 -6.41
C ALA A 263 -51.53 30.55 -6.50
N ARG A 264 -51.89 30.99 -7.72
CA ARG A 264 -52.67 32.21 -7.93
C ARG A 264 -54.11 32.04 -7.42
N ARG A 265 -54.82 30.98 -7.85
CA ARG A 265 -56.22 30.72 -7.44
C ARG A 265 -56.36 30.60 -5.92
N LEU A 266 -55.47 29.84 -5.28
CA LEU A 266 -55.45 29.71 -3.82
C LEU A 266 -55.16 31.05 -3.11
N SER A 267 -54.42 31.96 -3.74
CA SER A 267 -54.16 33.29 -3.17
C SER A 267 -55.36 34.22 -3.31
N GLU A 268 -56.07 34.16 -4.44
CA GLU A 268 -57.26 34.97 -4.74
C GLU A 268 -58.44 34.57 -3.84
N ALA A 269 -58.61 33.28 -3.60
CA ALA A 269 -59.64 32.75 -2.70
C ALA A 269 -59.45 33.17 -1.23
N ARG A 270 -58.28 33.73 -0.86
CA ARG A 270 -57.87 34.06 0.54
C ARG A 270 -57.99 32.90 1.53
N MET A 271 -58.24 31.70 1.06
CA MET A 271 -58.37 30.49 1.85
C MET A 271 -57.01 29.81 1.96
N HIS A 272 -56.73 29.17 3.09
CA HIS A 272 -55.57 28.28 3.30
C HIS A 272 -54.19 28.95 3.55
N GLY A 273 -54.21 30.21 4.02
CA GLY A 273 -53.10 30.82 4.77
C GLY A 273 -51.74 30.84 4.04
N LYS A 274 -50.79 30.00 4.47
CA LYS A 274 -49.38 30.00 4.00
C LYS A 274 -49.14 29.16 2.73
N MET A 275 -50.13 28.41 2.24
CA MET A 275 -49.95 27.44 1.16
C MET A 275 -49.54 28.05 -0.20
N PRO A 276 -50.18 29.12 -0.71
CA PRO A 276 -49.74 29.77 -1.95
C PRO A 276 -48.28 30.21 -1.92
N ARG A 277 -47.79 30.66 -0.76
CA ARG A 277 -46.40 31.11 -0.56
C ARG A 277 -45.44 29.93 -0.55
N ARG A 278 -45.80 28.81 0.09
CA ARG A 278 -44.98 27.59 0.11
C ARG A 278 -44.83 27.00 -1.30
N LEU A 279 -45.92 26.94 -2.06
CA LEU A 279 -45.92 26.45 -3.44
C LEU A 279 -45.05 27.32 -4.36
N ARG A 280 -45.22 28.65 -4.32
CA ARG A 280 -44.36 29.59 -5.08
C ARG A 280 -42.87 29.43 -4.75
N ARG A 281 -42.52 29.26 -3.47
CA ARG A 281 -41.14 29.02 -3.04
C ARG A 281 -40.58 27.70 -3.57
N ALA A 282 -41.38 26.63 -3.59
CA ALA A 282 -40.94 25.34 -4.12
C ALA A 282 -40.68 25.42 -5.63
N ILE A 283 -41.56 26.08 -6.39
CA ILE A 283 -41.40 26.30 -7.84
C ILE A 283 -40.14 27.13 -8.12
N ALA A 284 -39.93 28.23 -7.38
CA ALA A 284 -38.73 29.06 -7.56
C ALA A 284 -37.44 28.28 -7.26
N LYS A 285 -37.45 27.38 -6.26
CA LYS A 285 -36.32 26.50 -5.98
C LYS A 285 -36.05 25.50 -7.11
N PHE A 286 -37.09 24.87 -7.66
CA PHE A 286 -36.97 24.01 -8.83
C PHE A 286 -36.39 24.76 -10.04
N GLU A 287 -36.87 25.97 -10.31
CA GLU A 287 -36.40 26.81 -11.42
C GLU A 287 -34.94 27.25 -11.25
N ALA A 288 -34.50 27.42 -10.02
CA ALA A 288 -33.10 27.68 -9.70
C ALA A 288 -32.22 26.41 -9.80
N GLY A 289 -32.78 25.22 -10.11
CA GLY A 289 -32.05 23.96 -10.20
C GLY A 289 -31.73 23.30 -8.84
N TYR A 290 -32.46 23.64 -7.78
CA TYR A 290 -32.27 23.05 -6.46
C TYR A 290 -32.73 21.57 -6.43
N PRO A 291 -32.00 20.65 -5.78
CA PRO A 291 -30.80 20.88 -4.96
C PRO A 291 -29.48 20.84 -5.73
N GLY A 292 -29.49 20.58 -7.05
CA GLY A 292 -28.28 20.42 -7.87
C GLY A 292 -27.41 21.69 -7.98
N THR A 293 -28.00 22.88 -7.90
CA THR A 293 -27.30 24.17 -7.85
C THR A 293 -26.99 24.64 -6.43
N HIS A 294 -27.31 23.83 -5.42
CA HIS A 294 -26.96 24.18 -4.05
C HIS A 294 -25.43 24.20 -3.91
N ASP A 295 -24.90 25.19 -3.19
CA ASP A 295 -23.48 25.35 -2.85
C ASP A 295 -22.76 24.04 -2.51
N VAL A 296 -23.43 23.14 -1.77
CA VAL A 296 -22.89 21.82 -1.41
C VAL A 296 -22.60 20.95 -2.65
N ALA A 297 -23.48 20.93 -3.64
CA ALA A 297 -23.32 20.15 -4.86
C ALA A 297 -22.21 20.70 -5.76
N VAL A 298 -22.11 22.03 -5.87
CA VAL A 298 -21.02 22.72 -6.60
C VAL A 298 -19.66 22.45 -5.94
N ARG A 299 -19.58 22.62 -4.61
CA ARG A 299 -18.38 22.30 -3.83
C ARG A 299 -17.99 20.83 -3.92
N MET A 300 -18.97 19.91 -4.00
CA MET A 300 -18.71 18.48 -4.19
C MET A 300 -18.06 18.23 -5.56
N ALA A 301 -18.58 18.81 -6.64
CA ALA A 301 -18.00 18.64 -7.97
C ALA A 301 -16.56 19.17 -8.04
N GLN A 302 -16.29 20.33 -7.44
CA GLN A 302 -14.93 20.88 -7.34
C GLN A 302 -14.00 19.95 -6.54
N ALA A 303 -14.45 19.48 -5.37
CA ALA A 303 -13.65 18.61 -4.51
C ALA A 303 -13.33 17.25 -5.17
N VAL A 304 -14.23 16.72 -5.98
CA VAL A 304 -13.98 15.51 -6.80
C VAL A 304 -12.92 15.80 -7.86
N GLY A 305 -12.99 16.95 -8.55
CA GLY A 305 -11.96 17.36 -9.51
C GLY A 305 -10.58 17.53 -8.88
N GLU A 306 -10.50 18.11 -7.68
CA GLU A 306 -9.28 18.21 -6.87
C GLU A 306 -8.74 16.81 -6.52
N GLN A 307 -9.60 15.89 -6.06
CA GLN A 307 -9.21 14.51 -5.75
C GLN A 307 -8.61 13.79 -6.98
N ASP A 308 -9.23 13.93 -8.16
CA ASP A 308 -8.74 13.32 -9.39
C ASP A 308 -7.40 13.90 -9.85
N ALA A 309 -7.16 15.20 -9.61
CA ALA A 309 -5.88 15.83 -9.88
C ALA A 309 -4.78 15.28 -8.96
N HIS A 310 -5.05 15.11 -7.66
CA HIS A 310 -4.10 14.50 -6.72
C HIS A 310 -3.83 13.03 -7.04
N GLN A 311 -4.85 12.27 -7.45
CA GLN A 311 -4.66 10.89 -7.88
C GLN A 311 -3.74 10.78 -9.11
N ARG A 312 -3.86 11.72 -10.07
CA ARG A 312 -2.94 11.82 -11.21
C ARG A 312 -1.52 12.18 -10.78
N THR A 313 -1.35 13.11 -9.84
CA THR A 313 -0.03 13.46 -9.29
C THR A 313 0.63 12.27 -8.59
N ILE A 314 -0.11 11.53 -7.77
CA ILE A 314 0.37 10.28 -7.15
C ILE A 314 0.82 9.28 -8.23
N GLY A 315 0.04 9.10 -9.29
CA GLY A 315 0.40 8.22 -10.40
C GLY A 315 1.72 8.63 -11.07
N ARG A 316 1.93 9.94 -11.32
CA ARG A 316 3.18 10.46 -11.89
C ARG A 316 4.37 10.26 -10.95
N LEU A 317 4.21 10.51 -9.64
CA LEU A 317 5.27 10.32 -8.65
C LEU A 317 5.67 8.85 -8.53
N LYS A 318 4.69 7.92 -8.54
CA LYS A 318 4.96 6.48 -8.58
C LYS A 318 5.80 6.09 -9.81
N ALA A 319 5.42 6.58 -11.00
CA ALA A 319 6.18 6.33 -12.22
C ALA A 319 7.61 6.87 -12.12
N ARG A 320 7.79 8.10 -11.61
CA ARG A 320 9.12 8.70 -11.38
C ARG A 320 9.99 7.85 -10.43
N ILE A 321 9.42 7.35 -9.33
CA ILE A 321 10.14 6.47 -8.40
C ILE A 321 10.55 5.16 -9.09
N ASP A 322 9.68 4.60 -9.92
CA ASP A 322 9.99 3.38 -10.67
C ASP A 322 11.07 3.63 -11.75
N ASP A 323 11.09 4.82 -12.37
CA ASP A 323 12.14 5.26 -13.29
C ASP A 323 13.50 5.43 -12.59
N LEU A 324 13.53 6.18 -11.48
CA LEU A 324 14.72 6.34 -10.63
C LEU A 324 15.24 4.99 -10.11
N GLY A 325 14.33 4.07 -9.76
CA GLY A 325 14.68 2.72 -9.38
C GLY A 325 15.43 1.94 -10.48
N ARG A 326 15.08 2.16 -11.76
CA ARG A 326 15.83 1.60 -12.91
C ARG A 326 17.18 2.30 -13.11
N GLU A 327 17.27 3.58 -12.78
CA GLU A 327 18.50 4.39 -12.88
C GLU A 327 19.53 4.08 -11.80
N LEU A 328 19.14 3.45 -10.68
CA LEU A 328 20.08 3.03 -9.64
C LEU A 328 21.23 2.18 -10.18
N ARG A 329 21.00 1.36 -11.21
CA ARG A 329 22.04 0.57 -11.90
C ARG A 329 23.08 -0.04 -10.94
N LEU A 330 22.60 -0.74 -9.91
CA LEU A 330 23.42 -1.39 -8.87
C LEU A 330 24.60 -2.18 -9.44
N GLY A 331 24.43 -2.86 -10.57
CA GLY A 331 25.51 -3.59 -11.24
C GLY A 331 26.68 -2.70 -11.66
N ALA A 332 26.40 -1.50 -12.17
CA ALA A 332 27.44 -0.53 -12.53
C ALA A 332 28.17 0.00 -11.29
N ALA A 333 27.41 0.36 -10.24
CA ALA A 333 27.97 0.81 -8.97
C ALA A 333 28.86 -0.26 -8.32
N LEU A 334 28.46 -1.54 -8.37
CA LEU A 334 29.25 -2.68 -7.90
C LEU A 334 30.58 -2.81 -8.63
N VAL A 335 30.56 -2.71 -9.96
CA VAL A 335 31.77 -2.80 -10.78
C VAL A 335 32.72 -1.64 -10.51
N THR A 336 32.21 -0.41 -10.37
CA THR A 336 33.03 0.75 -10.01
C THR A 336 33.66 0.59 -8.63
N ALA A 337 32.84 0.27 -7.62
CA ALA A 337 33.30 0.08 -6.24
C ALA A 337 34.37 -1.03 -6.11
N ALA A 338 34.31 -2.04 -6.97
CA ALA A 338 35.28 -3.13 -7.02
C ALA A 338 36.59 -2.74 -7.72
N LYS A 339 36.54 -1.88 -8.75
CA LYS A 339 37.74 -1.38 -9.44
C LYS A 339 38.57 -0.44 -8.57
N ASP A 340 37.90 0.37 -7.77
CA ASP A 340 38.55 1.37 -6.91
C ASP A 340 39.08 0.77 -5.59
N GLY A 341 38.85 -0.53 -5.39
CA GLY A 341 39.28 -1.26 -4.21
C GLY A 341 40.24 -2.39 -4.54
N THR A 342 41.18 -2.66 -3.64
CA THR A 342 41.92 -3.93 -3.56
C THR A 342 41.03 -5.15 -3.21
N THR A 343 39.71 -5.00 -3.28
CA THR A 343 38.73 -5.65 -2.38
C THR A 343 37.94 -6.77 -3.07
N ALA A 344 38.01 -6.88 -4.40
CA ALA A 344 37.24 -7.88 -5.16
C ALA A 344 38.06 -8.38 -6.35
N ARG A 345 38.60 -9.60 -6.24
CA ARG A 345 39.40 -10.21 -7.32
C ARG A 345 38.56 -10.66 -8.52
N ASN A 346 37.28 -10.96 -8.32
CA ASN A 346 36.38 -11.44 -9.38
C ASN A 346 34.94 -10.97 -9.10
N ILE A 347 34.32 -10.29 -10.08
CA ILE A 347 32.87 -10.15 -10.16
C ILE A 347 32.37 -11.15 -11.19
N VAL A 348 31.57 -12.12 -10.74
CA VAL A 348 30.88 -13.03 -11.65
C VAL A 348 29.42 -12.62 -11.74
N GLN A 349 28.97 -12.27 -12.95
CA GLN A 349 27.55 -12.07 -13.22
C GLN A 349 26.92 -13.45 -13.46
N ALA A 350 26.06 -13.88 -12.54
CA ALA A 350 25.24 -15.07 -12.74
C ALA A 350 23.95 -14.70 -13.48
N ASN A 351 23.39 -15.65 -14.23
CA ASN A 351 22.25 -15.48 -15.14
C ASN A 351 21.03 -14.74 -14.54
N THR A 352 20.16 -14.23 -15.42
CA THR A 352 18.89 -13.57 -15.11
C THR A 352 18.02 -14.44 -14.19
N ILE A 353 17.26 -13.83 -13.26
CA ILE A 353 16.38 -14.48 -12.25
C ILE A 353 15.16 -15.18 -12.91
N GLY A 354 15.39 -16.07 -13.87
CA GLY A 354 14.39 -16.59 -14.80
C GLY A 354 14.00 -18.06 -14.64
N THR A 355 14.70 -18.83 -13.81
CA THR A 355 14.40 -20.26 -13.59
C THR A 355 14.63 -20.66 -12.15
N VAL A 356 13.79 -20.15 -11.24
CA VAL A 356 13.62 -20.71 -9.91
C VAL A 356 12.21 -21.23 -9.83
N HIS A 357 12.04 -22.52 -10.15
CA HIS A 357 10.80 -23.23 -9.83
C HIS A 357 10.77 -23.42 -8.32
N PHE A 358 9.94 -22.64 -7.63
CA PHE A 358 9.58 -22.93 -6.24
C PHE A 358 8.78 -24.24 -6.25
N HIS A 359 9.45 -25.36 -5.97
CA HIS A 359 8.73 -26.57 -5.58
C HIS A 359 8.05 -26.29 -4.25
N GLN A 360 6.72 -26.11 -4.29
CA GLN A 360 5.88 -26.25 -3.12
C GLN A 360 6.10 -27.65 -2.54
N HIS A 361 6.95 -27.76 -1.53
CA HIS A 361 6.91 -28.90 -0.63
C HIS A 361 5.63 -28.77 0.20
N GLY A 362 4.54 -29.34 -0.32
CA GLY A 362 3.37 -29.65 0.47
C GLY A 362 3.80 -30.56 1.61
N LYS A 363 3.59 -30.10 2.86
CA LYS A 363 3.63 -30.96 4.05
C LYS A 363 2.59 -32.06 3.88
N GLU A 364 3.02 -33.25 3.47
CA GLU A 364 2.25 -34.46 3.71
C GLU A 364 2.08 -34.61 5.22
N ARG A 365 0.83 -34.54 5.67
CA ARG A 365 0.46 -34.90 7.03
C ARG A 365 0.72 -36.40 7.20
N PRO A 366 1.42 -36.85 8.26
CA PRO A 366 1.47 -38.27 8.56
C PRO A 366 0.05 -38.73 8.90
N GLY A 367 -0.40 -39.77 8.20
CA GLY A 367 -1.68 -40.44 8.42
C GLY A 367 -1.77 -41.04 9.84
N PRO A 368 -2.99 -41.28 10.34
CA PRO A 368 -3.18 -41.77 11.69
C PRO A 368 -2.60 -43.19 11.84
N ALA A 369 -1.72 -43.36 12.82
CA ALA A 369 -1.18 -44.66 13.21
C ALA A 369 -2.32 -45.56 13.72
N ASP A 370 -2.40 -46.76 13.13
CA ASP A 370 -3.25 -47.85 13.57
C ASP A 370 -3.05 -48.14 15.06
N ARG A 371 -4.16 -48.10 15.80
CA ARG A 371 -4.24 -48.65 17.16
C ARG A 371 -4.30 -50.18 17.07
N GLN A 372 -3.20 -50.85 17.38
CA GLN A 372 -3.24 -52.26 17.76
C GLN A 372 -3.67 -52.37 19.23
N SER A 373 -4.83 -53.00 19.46
CA SER A 373 -5.27 -53.47 20.77
C SER A 373 -4.47 -54.72 21.16
N PRO A 374 -4.01 -54.85 22.42
CA PRO A 374 -3.38 -56.08 22.89
C PRO A 374 -4.42 -57.15 23.22
N ALA A 375 -4.00 -58.39 22.97
CA ALA A 375 -4.74 -59.63 23.12
C ALA A 375 -5.22 -59.89 24.57
N GLU A 376 -6.47 -60.34 24.67
CA GLU A 376 -6.97 -61.07 25.83
C GLU A 376 -6.32 -62.46 25.88
N SER A 377 -5.89 -62.83 27.08
CA SER A 377 -5.45 -64.16 27.46
C SER A 377 -6.68 -65.02 27.75
N SER A 378 -6.72 -66.23 27.19
CA SER A 378 -7.60 -67.31 27.65
C SER A 378 -7.02 -68.65 27.24
N SER A 379 -6.69 -69.44 28.27
CA SER A 379 -6.34 -70.87 28.31
C SER A 379 -4.91 -71.27 27.94
#